data_AF-A0A353DH84-F1
#
_entry.id   AF-A0A353DH84-F1
#
_cell.length_a   1.000
_cell.length_b   1.000
_cell.length_c   1.000
_cell.angle_alpha   90.00
_cell.angle_beta   90.00
_cell.angle_gamma   90.00
#
_symmetry.space_group_name_H-M   'P 1'
#
loop_
_entity.id
_entity.type
_entity.pdbx_description
1 polymer ?
#
loop_
_entity_poly.entity_id
_entity_poly.type
_entity_poly.pdbx_seq_one_letter_code
_entity_poly.pdbx_strand_id
1 'polypeptide(L)'
;MPKPEKNVRRAAVSALRAWAKGHAYADSLIERHAERNHLSSQDRALMKAILLGVLRNRSLLDYWIGLFRKGKLDGENRDIMRVGLCQLLILRIPDHAAIYETVECARAPVRG
;
A
#
# COMPACT_ATOMS: atom_id res chain seq x y z
N MET A 1 8.28 -25.20 0.60
CA MET A 1 7.13 -24.30 0.91
C MET A 1 7.52 -22.89 0.47
N PRO A 2 6.83 -22.25 -0.50
CA PRO A 2 7.15 -20.88 -0.84
C PRO A 2 6.82 -20.00 0.38
N LYS A 3 7.82 -19.29 0.91
CA LYS A 3 7.63 -18.25 1.92
C LYS A 3 6.62 -17.25 1.36
N PRO A 4 5.61 -16.79 2.14
CA PRO A 4 4.74 -15.72 1.65
C PRO A 4 5.64 -14.54 1.28
N GLU A 5 5.62 -14.15 0.01
CA GLU A 5 6.48 -13.09 -0.52
C GLU A 5 6.34 -11.86 0.36
N LYS A 6 7.49 -11.28 0.74
CA LYS A 6 7.57 -10.08 1.57
C LYS A 6 6.99 -8.90 0.79
N ASN A 7 5.68 -8.75 0.82
CA ASN A 7 5.01 -7.76 -0.02
C ASN A 7 5.07 -6.38 0.64
N VAL A 8 5.98 -5.54 0.12
CA VAL A 8 6.18 -4.15 0.54
C VAL A 8 4.88 -3.33 0.49
N ARG A 9 3.99 -3.63 -0.45
CA ARG A 9 2.69 -2.94 -0.59
C ARG A 9 1.79 -3.27 0.60
N ARG A 10 1.79 -4.53 1.04
CA ARG A 10 1.02 -4.96 2.23
C ARG A 10 1.55 -4.32 3.51
N ALA A 11 2.87 -4.16 3.62
CA ALA A 11 3.48 -3.39 4.71
C ALA A 11 3.06 -1.92 4.68
N ALA A 12 3.01 -1.29 3.49
CA ALA A 12 2.55 0.08 3.32
C ALA A 12 1.06 0.26 3.68
N VAL A 13 0.17 -0.66 3.26
CA VAL A 13 -1.25 -0.66 3.66
C VAL A 13 -1.40 -0.79 5.17
N SER A 14 -0.63 -1.68 5.80
CA SER A 14 -0.63 -1.83 7.27
C SER A 14 -0.21 -0.54 7.98
N ALA A 15 0.81 0.15 7.46
CA ALA A 15 1.26 1.44 7.97
C ALA A 15 0.21 2.55 7.77
N LEU A 16 -0.48 2.60 6.62
CA LEU A 16 -1.58 3.55 6.37
C LEU A 16 -2.75 3.34 7.34
N ARG A 17 -3.08 2.08 7.64
CA ARG A 17 -4.10 1.73 8.64
C ARG A 17 -3.67 2.16 10.05
N ALA A 18 -2.40 1.99 10.39
CA ALA A 18 -1.86 2.48 11.66
C ALA A 18 -1.89 4.02 11.74
N TRP A 19 -1.52 4.70 10.65
CA TRP A 19 -1.61 6.15 10.52
C TRP A 19 -3.04 6.66 10.73
N ALA A 20 -4.04 5.98 10.14
CA ALA A 20 -5.45 6.33 10.29
C ALA A 20 -5.99 6.19 11.73
N LYS A 21 -5.37 5.35 12.56
CA LYS A 21 -5.72 5.17 13.98
C LYS A 21 -5.04 6.21 14.90
N GLY A 22 -4.19 7.06 14.36
CA GLY A 22 -3.51 8.14 15.10
C GLY A 22 -2.27 7.67 15.88
N HIS A 23 -1.52 8.67 16.38
CA HIS A 23 -0.41 8.54 17.35
C HIS A 23 0.96 8.07 16.83
N ALA A 24 1.30 8.25 15.55
CA ALA A 24 2.66 7.98 15.08
C ALA A 24 3.06 8.87 13.91
N TYR A 25 4.32 9.29 13.88
CA TYR A 25 4.94 9.96 12.73
C TYR A 25 5.18 8.98 11.58
N ALA A 26 5.18 9.48 10.34
CA ALA A 26 5.32 8.64 9.15
C ALA A 26 6.65 7.87 9.16
N ASP A 27 7.76 8.51 9.55
CA ASP A 27 9.07 7.85 9.64
C ASP A 27 9.08 6.75 10.72
N SER A 28 8.42 6.97 11.86
CA SER A 28 8.29 5.94 12.91
C SER A 28 7.47 4.73 12.45
N LEU A 29 6.41 4.96 11.66
CA LEU A 29 5.63 3.88 11.06
C LEU A 29 6.44 3.12 10.01
N ILE A 30 7.20 3.82 9.16
CA ILE A 30 8.07 3.17 8.18
C ILE A 30 9.06 2.26 8.90
N GLU A 31 9.72 2.76 9.94
CA GLU A 31 10.75 1.97 10.62
C GLU A 31 10.15 0.73 11.31
N ARG A 32 9.12 0.95 12.13
CA ARG A 32 8.43 -0.13 12.84
C ARG A 32 7.93 -1.22 11.89
N HIS A 33 7.36 -0.85 10.75
CA HIS A 33 6.83 -1.82 9.80
C HIS A 33 7.92 -2.43 8.92
N ALA A 34 9.01 -1.72 8.63
CA ALA A 34 10.16 -2.28 7.91
C ALA A 34 10.87 -3.36 8.74
N GLU A 35 11.12 -3.09 10.02
CA GLU A 35 11.71 -4.04 10.95
C GLU A 35 10.83 -5.29 11.13
N ARG A 36 9.53 -5.09 11.39
CA ARG A 36 8.56 -6.19 11.58
C ARG A 36 8.46 -7.13 10.38
N ASN A 37 8.63 -6.60 9.17
CA ASN A 37 8.55 -7.39 7.94
C ASN A 37 9.95 -7.83 7.45
N HIS A 38 11.02 -7.52 8.19
CA HIS A 38 12.41 -7.78 7.80
C HIS A 38 12.70 -7.33 6.36
N LEU A 39 12.29 -6.09 6.05
CA LEU A 39 12.46 -5.49 4.73
C LEU A 39 13.94 -5.21 4.45
N SER A 40 14.37 -5.44 3.22
CA SER A 40 15.69 -4.98 2.77
C SER A 40 15.76 -3.44 2.74
N SER A 41 16.95 -2.87 2.64
CA SER A 41 17.11 -1.41 2.50
C SER A 41 16.37 -0.86 1.26
N GLN A 42 16.34 -1.64 0.18
CA GLN A 42 15.61 -1.29 -1.05
C GLN A 42 14.09 -1.33 -0.82
N ASP A 43 13.59 -2.38 -0.17
CA ASP A 43 12.16 -2.51 0.17
C ASP A 43 11.69 -1.43 1.14
N ARG A 44 12.54 -1.04 2.09
CA ARG A 44 12.27 0.06 3.01
C ARG A 44 12.19 1.40 2.28
N ALA A 45 13.08 1.65 1.31
CA ALA A 45 13.02 2.84 0.48
C ALA A 45 11.74 2.87 -0.37
N LEU A 46 11.34 1.73 -0.93
CA LEU A 46 10.08 1.60 -1.67
C LEU A 46 8.86 1.83 -0.76
N MET A 47 8.83 1.23 0.43
CA MET A 47 7.77 1.44 1.42
C MET A 47 7.64 2.92 1.78
N LYS A 48 8.77 3.60 2.02
CA LYS A 48 8.80 5.04 2.31
C LYS A 48 8.23 5.85 1.15
N ALA A 49 8.66 5.56 -0.08
CA ALA A 49 8.17 6.24 -1.27
C ALA A 49 6.64 6.08 -1.43
N ILE A 50 6.11 4.86 -1.22
CA ILE A 50 4.68 4.58 -1.27
C ILE A 50 3.94 5.34 -0.16
N LEU A 51 4.37 5.20 1.09
CA LEU A 51 3.66 5.80 2.23
C LEU A 51 3.61 7.32 2.10
N LEU A 52 4.75 7.95 1.82
CA LEU A 52 4.81 9.40 1.63
C LEU A 52 4.06 9.85 0.39
N GLY A 53 4.12 9.08 -0.71
CA GLY A 53 3.37 9.36 -1.92
C GLY A 53 1.86 9.35 -1.69
N VAL A 54 1.35 8.36 -0.95
CA VAL A 54 -0.07 8.27 -0.59
C VAL A 54 -0.47 9.39 0.34
N LEU A 55 0.30 9.66 1.40
CA LEU A 55 -0.04 10.69 2.38
C LEU A 55 -0.07 12.09 1.74
N ARG A 56 0.90 12.41 0.88
CA ARG A 56 0.97 13.71 0.18
C ARG A 56 -0.15 13.92 -0.83
N ASN A 57 -0.60 12.85 -1.48
CA ASN A 57 -1.56 12.92 -2.57
C ASN A 57 -2.92 12.31 -2.22
N ARG A 58 -3.24 12.18 -0.93
CA ARG A 58 -4.42 11.43 -0.46
C ARG A 58 -5.72 11.92 -1.10
N SER A 59 -5.93 13.23 -1.15
CA SER A 59 -7.14 13.83 -1.75
C SER A 59 -7.23 13.57 -3.25
N LEU A 60 -6.10 13.65 -3.97
CA LEU A 60 -6.01 13.35 -5.40
C LEU A 60 -6.29 11.87 -5.69
N LEU A 61 -5.71 10.98 -4.89
CA LEU A 61 -5.94 9.53 -4.99
C LEU A 61 -7.41 9.21 -4.70
N ASP A 62 -8.01 9.81 -3.68
CA ASP A 62 -9.43 9.63 -3.36
C ASP A 62 -10.34 10.17 -4.49
N TYR A 63 -9.97 11.26 -5.14
CA TYR A 63 -10.67 11.78 -6.32
C TYR A 63 -10.63 10.77 -7.47
N TRP A 64 -9.46 10.24 -7.83
CA TRP A 64 -9.34 9.22 -8.87
C TRP A 64 -10.09 7.93 -8.53
N ILE A 65 -10.04 7.47 -7.27
CA ILE A 65 -10.84 6.31 -6.82
C ILE A 65 -12.33 6.57 -7.05
N GLY A 66 -12.82 7.79 -6.77
CA GLY A 66 -14.20 8.18 -6.99
C GLY A 66 -14.62 8.18 -8.46
N LEU A 67 -13.68 8.42 -9.40
CA LEU A 67 -13.95 8.32 -10.84
C LEU A 67 -14.16 6.86 -11.28
N PHE A 68 -13.37 5.93 -10.75
CA PHE A 68 -13.41 4.53 -11.17
C PHE A 68 -14.46 3.69 -10.45
N ARG A 69 -14.87 4.07 -9.23
CA ARG A 69 -15.84 3.31 -8.45
C ARG A 69 -16.89 4.17 -7.78
N LYS A 70 -18.16 3.90 -8.13
CA LYS A 70 -19.33 4.44 -7.45
C LYS A 70 -19.70 3.52 -6.27
N GLY A 71 -19.88 4.08 -5.08
CA GLY A 71 -20.31 3.35 -3.86
C GLY A 71 -19.33 3.41 -2.70
N LYS A 72 -19.73 2.84 -1.55
CA LYS A 72 -18.88 2.77 -0.34
C LYS A 72 -17.82 1.69 -0.50
N LEU A 73 -16.56 2.07 -0.34
CA LEU A 73 -15.43 1.17 -0.11
C LEU A 73 -15.12 1.18 1.39
N ASP A 74 -14.85 0.00 1.95
CA ASP A 74 -14.27 -0.14 3.27
C ASP A 74 -12.87 0.49 3.31
N GLY A 75 -12.43 0.86 4.52
CA GLY A 75 -11.17 1.60 4.70
C GLY A 75 -9.95 0.85 4.18
N GLU A 76 -9.94 -0.49 4.26
CA GLU A 76 -8.81 -1.31 3.81
C GLU A 76 -8.71 -1.37 2.30
N ASN A 77 -9.80 -1.69 1.60
CA ASN A 77 -9.80 -1.69 0.14
C ASN A 77 -9.51 -0.30 -0.43
N ARG A 78 -9.95 0.76 0.25
CA ARG A 78 -9.58 2.14 -0.14
C ARG A 78 -8.08 2.39 0.00
N ASP A 79 -7.45 1.94 1.08
CA ASP A 79 -6.00 2.08 1.27
C ASP A 79 -5.21 1.25 0.25
N ILE A 80 -5.68 0.05 -0.10
CA ILE A 80 -5.10 -0.77 -1.17
C ILE A 80 -5.17 -0.04 -2.51
N MET A 81 -6.32 0.54 -2.86
CA MET A 81 -6.45 1.33 -4.10
C MET A 81 -5.53 2.56 -4.10
N ARG A 82 -5.42 3.27 -2.97
CA ARG A 82 -4.50 4.41 -2.84
C ARG A 82 -3.06 3.99 -3.08
N VAL A 83 -2.63 2.85 -2.52
CA VAL A 83 -1.28 2.31 -2.74
C VAL A 83 -1.07 1.96 -4.21
N GLY A 84 -1.99 1.21 -4.83
CA GLY A 84 -1.88 0.82 -6.24
C GLY A 84 -1.84 2.02 -7.19
N LEU A 85 -2.76 2.98 -7.02
CA LEU A 85 -2.78 4.20 -7.82
C LEU A 85 -1.55 5.08 -7.57
N CYS A 86 -1.06 5.16 -6.34
CA CYS A 86 0.18 5.89 -6.05
C CYS A 86 1.38 5.26 -6.77
N GLN A 87 1.48 3.93 -6.79
CA GLN A 87 2.57 3.27 -7.51
C GLN A 87 2.50 3.51 -9.02
N LEU A 88 1.31 3.43 -9.61
CA LEU A 88 1.10 3.57 -11.05
C LEU A 88 1.20 5.02 -11.54
N LEU A 89 0.52 5.95 -10.86
CA LEU A 89 0.32 7.31 -11.35
C LEU A 89 1.30 8.33 -10.78
N ILE A 90 1.81 8.11 -9.55
CA ILE A 90 2.68 9.07 -8.87
C ILE A 90 4.13 8.61 -8.93
N LEU A 91 4.42 7.39 -8.45
CA LEU A 91 5.77 6.84 -8.47
C LEU A 91 6.17 6.38 -9.87
N ARG A 92 5.21 6.31 -10.81
CA ARG A 92 5.38 5.82 -12.18
C ARG A 92 6.19 4.52 -12.23
N ILE A 93 5.99 3.65 -11.25
CA ILE A 93 6.58 2.31 -11.21
C ILE A 93 5.78 1.50 -12.24
N PRO A 94 6.31 1.31 -13.46
CA PRO A 94 5.59 0.65 -14.52
C PRO A 94 5.88 -0.83 -14.39
N ASP A 95 4.90 -1.69 -14.09
CA ASP A 95 5.15 -3.11 -14.22
C ASP A 95 3.86 -3.91 -14.37
N HIS A 96 3.82 -4.74 -15.40
CA HIS A 96 2.89 -5.87 -15.50
C HIS A 96 2.94 -6.76 -14.23
N ALA A 97 4.02 -6.70 -13.43
CA ALA A 97 4.14 -7.32 -12.11
C ALA A 97 3.43 -6.54 -10.97
N ALA A 98 3.35 -5.21 -11.04
CA ALA A 98 2.73 -4.37 -10.00
C ALA A 98 1.20 -4.51 -9.95
N ILE A 99 0.57 -4.66 -11.12
CA ILE A 99 -0.88 -4.93 -11.21
C ILE A 99 -1.17 -6.34 -10.69
N TYR A 100 -0.36 -7.34 -11.06
CA TYR A 100 -0.57 -8.74 -10.63
C TYR A 100 -0.50 -8.88 -9.09
N GLU A 101 0.54 -8.36 -8.44
CA GLU A 101 0.64 -8.42 -6.97
C GLU A 101 -0.45 -7.61 -6.25
N THR A 102 -0.89 -6.48 -6.82
CA THR A 102 -1.93 -5.65 -6.20
C THR A 102 -3.31 -6.32 -6.32
N VAL A 103 -3.58 -6.97 -7.45
CA VAL A 103 -4.79 -7.78 -7.66
C VAL A 103 -4.78 -9.03 -6.77
N GLU A 104 -3.61 -9.67 -6.61
CA GLU A 104 -3.46 -10.81 -5.69
C GLU A 104 -3.59 -10.40 -4.22
N CYS A 105 -3.19 -9.19 -3.82
CA CYS A 105 -3.49 -8.67 -2.47
C CYS A 105 -5.00 -8.49 -2.20
N ALA A 106 -5.80 -8.27 -3.24
CA ALA A 106 -7.26 -8.15 -3.14
C ALA A 106 -7.98 -9.51 -3.19
N ARG A 107 -7.29 -10.59 -3.60
CA ARG A 107 -7.81 -11.95 -3.54
C ARG A 107 -7.54 -12.53 -2.15
N ALA A 108 -8.58 -12.63 -1.33
CA ALA A 108 -8.54 -13.43 -0.12
C ALA A 108 -8.17 -14.89 -0.48
N PRO A 109 -7.47 -15.64 0.40
CA PRO A 109 -7.19 -17.04 0.15
C PRO A 109 -8.53 -17.77 0.01
N VAL A 110 -8.77 -18.35 -1.16
CA VAL A 110 -9.83 -19.34 -1.33
C VAL A 110 -9.45 -20.49 -0.41
N ARG A 111 -10.10 -20.56 0.75
CA ARG A 111 -10.08 -21.76 1.61
C ARG A 111 -10.74 -22.87 0.81
N GLY A 112 -9.92 -23.69 0.16
CA GLY A 112 -10.21 -25.10 -0.07
C GLY A 112 -9.77 -25.91 1.13
#